data_AF-A0A841FQW5-F1
#
_entry.id   AF-A0A841FQW5-F1
#
_cell.length_a   1.000
_cell.length_b   1.000
_cell.length_c   1.000
_cell.angle_alpha   90.00
_cell.angle_beta   90.00
_cell.angle_gamma   90.00
#
_symmetry.space_group_name_H-M   'P 1'
#
loop_
_entity.id
_entity.type
_entity.pdbx_description
1 polymer ?
#
loop_
_entity_poly.entity_id
_entity_poly.type
_entity_poly.pdbx_seq_one_letter_code
_entity_poly.pdbx_strand_id
1 'polypeptide(L)'
;MSLNRYNPVAKVARALCRRRCGTNAASVGMIGRVACGAHWEQAIRNDERVAVEHDLPPAPQDPDLIDDIAVEAAMTGKPVSLTRAEQREAARRLQADGLSLNVIAMRLRLSHAVLTAILASADGTDRDVSVLATANAFHAECAASTLAAVA
;
A
#
# COMPACT_ATOMS: atom_id res chain seq x y z
N MET A 1 -15.04 -8.59 13.88
CA MET A 1 -13.98 -9.20 13.03
C MET A 1 -12.83 -9.65 13.92
N SER A 2 -12.65 -10.96 14.08
CA SER A 2 -11.51 -11.54 14.80
C SER A 2 -10.29 -11.52 13.87
N LEU A 3 -9.56 -10.41 13.86
CA LEU A 3 -8.28 -10.33 13.16
C LEU A 3 -7.31 -11.33 13.82
N ASN A 4 -7.15 -12.47 13.16
CA ASN A 4 -5.88 -13.14 12.97
C ASN A 4 -4.99 -13.28 14.22
N ARG A 5 -5.45 -14.02 15.25
CA ARG A 5 -4.67 -14.25 16.48
C ARG A 5 -3.43 -15.15 16.30
N TYR A 6 -3.14 -15.66 15.11
CA TYR A 6 -1.92 -16.44 14.86
C TYR A 6 -1.40 -16.23 13.43
N ASN A 7 -0.58 -15.19 13.23
CA ASN A 7 0.33 -15.17 12.09
C ASN A 7 1.25 -16.43 12.19
N PRO A 8 1.27 -17.33 11.19
CA PRO A 8 2.01 -18.59 11.26
C PRO A 8 3.53 -18.35 11.38
N VAL A 9 4.07 -17.35 10.69
CA VAL A 9 5.49 -16.96 10.78
C VAL A 9 5.81 -16.46 12.19
N ALA A 10 4.91 -15.70 12.83
CA ALA A 10 5.08 -15.25 14.21
C ALA A 10 5.17 -16.43 15.20
N LYS A 11 4.40 -17.51 14.98
CA LYS A 11 4.46 -18.73 15.78
C LYS A 11 5.81 -19.42 15.63
N VAL A 12 6.34 -19.50 14.41
CA VAL A 12 7.67 -20.07 14.12
C VAL A 12 8.77 -19.22 14.74
N ALA A 13 8.74 -17.89 14.56
CA ALA A 13 9.71 -16.97 15.14
C ALA A 13 9.77 -17.09 16.68
N ARG A 14 8.61 -17.14 17.34
CA ARG A 14 8.49 -17.36 18.79
C ARG A 14 9.10 -18.70 19.21
N ALA A 15 8.84 -19.77 18.47
CA ALA A 15 9.38 -21.09 18.76
C ALA A 15 10.91 -21.13 18.63
N LEU A 16 11.47 -20.53 17.57
CA LEU A 16 12.92 -20.41 17.38
C LEU A 16 13.56 -19.62 18.52
N CYS A 17 12.99 -18.46 18.86
CA CYS A 17 13.51 -17.60 19.92
C CYS A 17 13.49 -18.28 21.29
N ARG A 18 12.38 -18.95 21.65
CA ARG A 18 12.28 -19.73 22.90
C ARG A 18 13.34 -20.83 23.00
N ARG A 19 13.62 -21.53 21.90
CA ARG A 19 14.60 -22.63 21.86
C ARG A 19 16.04 -22.14 21.97
N ARG A 20 16.38 -21.02 21.32
CA ARG A 20 17.77 -20.58 21.17
C ARG A 20 18.21 -19.49 22.15
N CYS A 21 17.29 -18.64 22.59
CA CYS A 21 17.58 -17.56 23.53
C CYS A 21 17.13 -17.85 24.97
N GLY A 22 16.36 -18.93 25.19
CA GLY A 22 15.77 -19.24 26.50
C GLY A 22 14.76 -18.18 26.97
N THR A 23 14.48 -18.15 28.27
CA THR A 23 13.57 -17.18 28.92
C THR A 23 14.15 -15.76 29.00
N ASN A 24 15.46 -15.59 28.77
CA ASN A 24 16.16 -14.31 28.89
C ASN A 24 16.07 -13.41 27.66
N ALA A 25 15.41 -13.84 26.58
CA ALA A 25 15.14 -13.00 25.42
C ALA A 25 14.23 -11.80 25.73
N ALA A 26 13.62 -11.77 26.92
CA ALA A 26 12.59 -10.82 27.31
C ALA A 26 13.06 -9.38 27.57
N SER A 27 14.37 -9.13 27.71
CA SER A 27 14.85 -7.86 28.27
C SER A 27 15.28 -6.79 27.25
N VAL A 28 15.74 -7.13 26.04
CA VAL A 28 16.11 -6.11 25.03
C VAL A 28 15.90 -6.66 23.61
N GLY A 29 15.10 -5.97 22.78
CA GLY A 29 15.06 -6.21 21.33
C GLY A 29 13.99 -7.19 20.81
N MET A 30 12.93 -7.47 21.56
CA MET A 30 11.78 -8.21 21.04
C MET A 30 10.89 -7.32 20.15
N ILE A 31 10.65 -7.74 18.91
CA ILE A 31 9.72 -7.09 18.01
C ILE A 31 8.32 -7.65 18.26
N GLY A 32 7.36 -6.77 18.56
CA GLY A 32 5.96 -7.13 18.81
C GLY A 32 5.74 -8.04 20.02
N ARG A 33 6.71 -8.14 20.94
CA ARG A 33 6.70 -9.12 22.07
C ARG A 33 6.65 -10.59 21.62
N VAL A 34 7.04 -10.90 20.38
CA VAL A 34 7.00 -12.26 19.81
C VAL A 34 8.36 -12.95 19.85
N ALA A 35 9.37 -12.30 19.26
CA ALA A 35 10.72 -12.82 19.10
C ALA A 35 11.71 -11.65 18.92
N CYS A 36 13.01 -11.91 19.09
CA CYS A 36 14.03 -10.93 18.69
C CYS A 36 14.16 -10.84 17.16
N GLY A 37 14.77 -9.76 16.66
CA GLY A 37 14.90 -9.49 15.22
C GLY A 37 15.55 -10.64 14.43
N ALA A 38 16.63 -11.24 14.94
CA ALA A 38 17.31 -12.34 14.27
C ALA A 38 16.41 -13.58 14.05
N HIS A 39 15.52 -13.89 15.00
CA HIS A 39 14.60 -15.02 14.88
C HIS A 39 13.36 -14.70 14.04
N TRP A 40 12.99 -13.41 13.93
CA TRP A 40 12.04 -12.95 12.93
C TRP A 40 12.59 -13.16 11.52
N GLU A 41 13.80 -12.65 11.26
CA GLU A 41 14.45 -12.79 9.96
C GLU A 41 14.61 -14.27 9.57
N GLN A 42 15.07 -15.12 10.49
CA GLN A 42 15.19 -16.55 10.23
C GLN A 42 13.84 -17.22 9.89
N ALA A 43 12.76 -16.83 10.57
CA ALA A 43 11.44 -17.38 10.31
C ALA A 43 10.91 -16.95 8.93
N ILE A 44 11.10 -15.67 8.57
CA ILE A 44 10.73 -15.13 7.26
C ILE A 44 11.53 -15.81 6.16
N ARG A 45 12.86 -15.89 6.26
CA ARG A 45 13.70 -16.56 5.26
C ARG A 45 13.35 -18.04 5.08
N ASN A 46 12.94 -18.72 6.16
CA ASN A 46 12.48 -20.11 6.06
C ASN A 46 11.17 -20.21 5.27
N ASP A 47 10.22 -19.29 5.52
CA ASP A 47 8.95 -19.21 4.80
C ASP A 47 9.17 -18.87 3.31
N GLU A 48 10.02 -17.88 3.03
CA GLU A 48 10.43 -17.50 1.67
C GLU A 48 11.10 -18.68 0.93
N ARG A 49 11.98 -19.43 1.59
CA ARG A 49 12.62 -20.61 0.99
C ARG A 49 11.59 -21.69 0.63
N VAL A 50 10.59 -21.93 1.47
CA VAL A 50 9.50 -22.87 1.17
C VAL A 50 8.69 -22.38 -0.04
N ALA A 51 8.42 -21.08 -0.12
CA ALA A 51 7.73 -20.50 -1.27
C ALA A 51 8.53 -20.69 -2.58
N VAL A 52 9.84 -20.48 -2.54
CA VAL A 52 10.73 -20.68 -3.71
C VAL A 52 10.89 -22.16 -4.07
N GLU A 53 11.13 -23.03 -3.09
CA GLU A 53 11.35 -24.48 -3.32
C GLU A 53 10.14 -25.18 -3.94
N HIS A 54 8.94 -24.66 -3.68
CA HIS A 54 7.69 -25.21 -4.18
C HIS A 54 7.03 -24.34 -5.27
N ASP A 55 7.74 -23.38 -5.86
CA ASP A 55 7.24 -22.47 -6.90
C ASP A 55 5.86 -21.87 -6.55
N LEU A 56 5.66 -21.50 -5.29
CA LEU A 56 4.39 -20.93 -4.84
C LEU A 56 4.17 -19.58 -5.52
N PRO A 57 2.97 -19.31 -6.05
CA PRO A 57 2.67 -18.02 -6.63
C PRO A 57 2.78 -16.93 -5.54
N PRO A 58 3.18 -15.70 -5.91
CA PRO A 58 3.13 -14.59 -4.97
C PRO A 58 1.71 -14.42 -4.44
N ALA A 59 1.59 -14.10 -3.16
CA ALA A 59 0.29 -13.79 -2.59
C ALA A 59 -0.35 -12.64 -3.39
N PRO A 60 -1.66 -12.73 -3.72
CA PRO A 60 -2.35 -11.62 -4.34
C PRO A 60 -2.21 -10.40 -3.45
N GLN A 61 -1.78 -9.29 -4.04
CA GLN A 61 -1.78 -8.01 -3.34
C GLN A 61 -3.24 -7.62 -3.10
N ASP A 62 -3.58 -7.34 -1.85
CA ASP A 62 -4.89 -6.78 -1.52
C ASP A 62 -4.95 -5.36 -2.12
N PRO A 63 -5.84 -5.11 -3.10
CA PRO A 63 -5.92 -3.81 -3.76
C PRO A 63 -6.36 -2.67 -2.83
N ASP A 64 -6.92 -3.02 -1.66
CA ASP A 64 -7.33 -2.08 -0.63
C ASP A 64 -6.27 -1.92 0.48
N LEU A 65 -5.15 -2.66 0.40
CA LEU A 65 -4.02 -2.44 1.30
C LEU A 65 -3.37 -1.11 0.99
N ILE A 66 -3.29 -0.26 2.01
CA ILE A 66 -2.69 1.07 1.92
C ILE A 66 -1.26 0.98 2.43
N ASP A 67 -0.29 1.36 1.59
CA ASP A 67 1.07 1.64 2.05
C ASP A 67 1.14 3.06 2.65
N ASP A 68 1.14 3.13 3.99
CA ASP A 68 1.22 4.40 4.72
C ASP A 68 2.48 5.21 4.37
N ILE A 69 3.60 4.56 4.07
CA ILE A 69 4.85 5.25 3.72
C ILE A 69 4.71 5.91 2.34
N ALA A 70 4.09 5.22 1.38
CA ALA A 70 3.79 5.79 0.08
C ALA A 70 2.82 6.98 0.21
N VAL A 71 1.78 6.85 1.03
CA VAL A 71 0.83 7.94 1.33
C VAL A 71 1.55 9.15 1.93
N GLU A 72 2.36 8.97 2.98
CA GLU A 72 3.11 10.05 3.61
C GLU A 72 4.10 10.73 2.65
N ALA A 73 4.80 9.93 1.83
CA ALA A 73 5.68 10.44 0.79
C ALA A 73 4.92 11.33 -0.21
N ALA A 74 3.75 10.88 -0.70
CA ALA A 74 2.92 11.67 -1.59
C ALA A 74 2.38 12.95 -0.92
N MET A 75 1.95 12.86 0.34
CA MET A 75 1.47 14.01 1.12
C MET A 75 2.54 15.08 1.31
N THR A 76 3.82 14.71 1.35
CA THR A 76 4.93 15.67 1.38
C THR A 76 5.30 16.23 -0.01
N GLY A 77 4.64 15.76 -1.07
CA GLY A 77 4.88 16.16 -2.47
C GLY A 77 5.99 15.37 -3.17
N LYS A 78 6.50 14.30 -2.55
CA LYS A 78 7.48 13.42 -3.18
C LYS A 78 6.80 12.62 -4.31
N PRO A 79 7.42 12.50 -5.49
CA PRO A 79 6.88 11.66 -6.55
C PRO A 79 6.93 10.19 -6.16
N VAL A 80 5.76 9.58 -5.98
CA VAL A 80 5.57 8.15 -5.77
C VAL A 80 4.37 7.67 -6.59
N SER A 81 4.40 6.43 -7.05
CA SER A 81 3.24 5.82 -7.70
C SER A 81 2.27 5.35 -6.62
N LEU A 82 1.04 5.84 -6.65
CA LEU A 82 0.00 5.46 -5.70
C LEU A 82 -1.07 4.60 -6.36
N THR A 83 -1.54 3.59 -5.65
CA THR A 83 -2.77 2.87 -5.97
C THR A 83 -4.00 3.76 -5.78
N ARG A 84 -5.17 3.35 -6.25
CA ARG A 84 -6.42 4.13 -6.03
C ARG A 84 -6.79 4.23 -4.55
N ALA A 85 -6.58 3.17 -3.78
CA ALA A 85 -6.83 3.16 -2.34
C ALA A 85 -5.90 4.17 -1.63
N GLU A 86 -4.62 4.18 -1.99
CA GLU A 86 -3.64 5.13 -1.45
C GLU A 86 -3.92 6.58 -1.86
N GLN A 87 -4.30 6.82 -3.13
CA GLN A 87 -4.71 8.16 -3.58
C GLN A 87 -5.91 8.68 -2.79
N ARG A 88 -6.89 7.81 -2.54
CA ARG A 88 -8.08 8.15 -1.74
C ARG A 88 -7.68 8.50 -0.31
N GLU A 89 -6.83 7.69 0.31
CA GLU A 89 -6.38 7.92 1.68
C GLU A 89 -5.54 9.20 1.78
N ALA A 90 -4.61 9.43 0.85
CA ALA A 90 -3.81 10.65 0.80
C ALA A 90 -4.68 11.90 0.62
N ALA A 91 -5.65 11.86 -0.31
CA ALA A 91 -6.58 12.97 -0.53
C ALA A 91 -7.42 13.26 0.72
N ARG A 92 -7.93 12.22 1.39
CA ARG A 92 -8.70 12.33 2.64
C ARG A 92 -7.88 12.97 3.75
N ARG A 93 -6.62 12.54 3.95
CA ARG A 93 -5.73 13.13 4.97
C ARG A 93 -5.42 14.60 4.67
N LEU A 94 -5.05 14.94 3.43
CA LEU A 94 -4.76 16.33 3.05
C LEU A 94 -6.00 17.24 3.15
N GLN A 95 -7.19 16.72 2.90
CA GLN A 95 -8.44 17.46 3.11
C GLN A 95 -8.73 17.67 4.60
N ALA A 96 -8.48 16.67 5.44
CA ALA A 96 -8.59 16.80 6.89
C ALA A 96 -7.59 17.83 7.46
N ASP A 97 -6.42 17.98 6.82
CA ASP A 97 -5.44 19.03 7.11
C ASP A 97 -5.86 20.44 6.60
N GLY A 98 -7.03 20.54 5.94
CA GLY A 98 -7.61 21.81 5.49
C GLY A 98 -7.07 22.34 4.15
N LEU A 99 -6.37 21.52 3.37
CA LEU A 99 -5.86 21.95 2.06
C LEU A 99 -7.00 22.08 1.03
N SER A 100 -6.88 23.04 0.12
CA SER A 100 -7.83 23.20 -0.98
C SER A 100 -7.65 22.12 -2.05
N LEU A 101 -8.72 21.81 -2.77
CA LEU A 101 -8.71 20.78 -3.83
C LEU A 101 -7.63 21.00 -4.89
N ASN A 102 -7.37 22.26 -5.26
CA ASN A 102 -6.32 22.60 -6.22
C ASN A 102 -4.92 22.24 -5.69
N VAL A 103 -4.64 22.51 -4.41
CA VAL A 103 -3.36 22.16 -3.80
C VAL A 103 -3.22 20.65 -3.67
N ILE A 104 -4.30 19.94 -3.30
CA ILE A 104 -4.32 18.47 -3.23
C ILE A 104 -4.05 17.87 -4.61
N ALA A 105 -4.75 18.33 -5.65
CA ALA A 105 -4.58 17.85 -7.02
C ALA A 105 -3.14 18.04 -7.51
N MET A 106 -2.58 19.23 -7.30
CA MET A 106 -1.18 19.52 -7.65
C MET A 106 -0.20 18.62 -6.90
N ARG A 107 -0.41 18.43 -5.59
CA ARG A 107 0.50 17.65 -4.72
C ARG A 107 0.50 16.17 -5.06
N LEU A 108 -0.68 15.61 -5.34
CA LEU A 108 -0.85 14.22 -5.76
C LEU A 108 -0.64 14.03 -7.27
N ARG A 109 -0.36 15.12 -8.03
CA ARG A 109 -0.20 15.12 -9.48
C ARG A 109 -1.40 14.52 -10.23
N LEU A 110 -2.59 14.82 -9.72
CA LEU A 110 -3.86 14.39 -10.29
C LEU A 110 -4.52 15.55 -11.02
N SER A 111 -5.33 15.23 -12.04
CA SER A 111 -6.26 16.22 -12.58
C SER A 111 -7.37 16.48 -11.57
N HIS A 112 -7.96 17.68 -11.61
CA HIS A 112 -9.07 18.04 -10.73
C HIS A 112 -10.26 17.09 -10.88
N ALA A 113 -10.53 16.61 -12.11
CA ALA A 113 -11.58 15.64 -12.39
C ALA A 113 -11.31 14.29 -11.71
N VAL A 114 -10.08 13.77 -11.78
CA VAL A 114 -9.70 12.51 -11.14
C VAL A 114 -9.79 12.64 -9.62
N LEU A 115 -9.28 13.74 -9.04
CA LEU A 115 -9.39 13.98 -7.60
C LEU A 115 -10.85 14.00 -7.13
N THR A 116 -11.72 14.68 -7.89
CA THR A 116 -13.15 14.78 -7.56
C THR A 116 -13.82 13.39 -7.59
N ALA A 117 -13.51 12.57 -8.59
CA ALA A 117 -14.01 11.19 -8.69
C ALA A 117 -13.53 10.31 -7.53
N ILE A 118 -12.27 10.45 -7.12
CA ILE A 118 -11.69 9.72 -5.97
C ILE A 118 -12.42 10.09 -4.68
N LEU A 119 -12.62 11.38 -4.42
CA LEU A 119 -13.32 11.86 -3.23
C LEU A 119 -14.79 11.43 -3.22
N ALA A 120 -15.49 11.50 -4.36
CA ALA A 120 -16.86 11.00 -4.46
C ALA A 120 -16.99 9.49 -4.19
N SER A 121 -15.96 8.69 -4.52
CA SER A 121 -15.94 7.26 -4.21
C SER A 121 -15.65 6.95 -2.73
N ALA A 122 -15.13 7.92 -1.97
CA ALA A 122 -14.76 7.73 -0.57
C ALA A 122 -15.97 7.74 0.39
N ASP A 123 -17.10 8.30 -0.04
CA ASP A 123 -18.32 8.41 0.75
C ASP A 123 -19.11 7.08 0.88
N GLY A 124 -18.54 5.96 0.42
CA GLY A 124 -19.12 4.63 0.60
C GLY A 124 -20.32 4.32 -0.31
N THR A 125 -20.65 5.18 -1.26
CA THR A 125 -21.58 4.86 -2.35
C THR A 125 -20.86 4.06 -3.43
N ASP A 126 -20.50 2.82 -3.12
CA ASP A 126 -19.94 1.88 -4.07
C ASP A 126 -21.04 1.40 -5.03
N ARG A 127 -21.13 2.03 -6.20
CA ARG A 127 -21.81 1.52 -7.39
C ARG A 127 -20.83 1.55 -8.55
N ASP A 128 -20.37 0.36 -8.92
CA ASP A 128 -19.81 -0.04 -10.22
C ASP A 128 -19.06 1.07 -11.00
N VAL A 129 -17.81 1.32 -10.63
CA VAL A 129 -16.89 2.24 -11.34
C VAL A 129 -16.19 1.56 -12.55
N SER A 130 -16.82 0.56 -13.15
CA SER A 130 -16.30 -0.11 -14.35
C SER A 130 -16.29 0.84 -15.58
N VAL A 131 -16.99 1.98 -15.51
CA VAL A 131 -17.20 2.90 -16.65
C VAL A 131 -16.13 4.00 -16.77
N LEU A 132 -15.30 4.28 -15.75
CA LEU A 132 -14.32 5.38 -15.81
C LEU A 132 -12.91 4.98 -16.26
N ALA A 133 -12.61 3.68 -16.39
CA ALA A 133 -11.31 3.23 -16.91
C ALA A 133 -11.09 3.60 -18.38
N THR A 134 -12.15 3.76 -19.16
CA THR A 134 -12.09 4.13 -20.59
C THR A 134 -11.76 5.60 -20.83
N ALA A 135 -11.98 6.51 -19.87
CA ALA A 135 -11.71 7.93 -20.07
C ALA A 135 -10.21 8.29 -20.03
N ASN A 136 -9.39 7.52 -19.30
CA ASN A 136 -7.96 7.81 -19.20
C ASN A 136 -7.13 7.28 -20.39
N ALA A 137 -7.62 6.27 -21.12
CA ALA A 137 -6.98 5.82 -22.35
C ALA A 137 -7.08 6.89 -23.46
N PHE A 138 -8.18 7.65 -23.49
CA PHE A 138 -8.45 8.63 -24.55
C PHE A 138 -7.55 9.88 -24.47
N HIS A 139 -7.13 10.30 -23.28
CA HIS A 139 -6.25 11.46 -23.12
C HIS A 139 -4.78 11.18 -23.49
N ALA A 140 -4.32 9.93 -23.37
CA ALA A 140 -2.97 9.56 -23.81
C ALA A 140 -2.84 9.53 -25.34
N GLU A 141 -3.87 9.04 -26.05
CA GLU A 141 -3.89 9.02 -27.52
C GLU A 141 -4.06 10.43 -28.13
N CYS A 142 -4.82 11.31 -27.48
CA CYS A 142 -5.01 12.68 -27.99
C CYS A 142 -3.73 13.54 -27.90
N ALA A 143 -2.86 13.28 -26.92
CA ALA A 143 -1.56 13.96 -26.79
C ALA A 143 -0.56 13.52 -27.87
N ALA A 144 -0.59 12.24 -28.28
CA ALA A 144 0.27 11.72 -29.33
C ALA A 144 -0.14 12.23 -30.74
N SER A 145 -1.44 12.40 -30.99
CA SER A 145 -1.95 12.81 -32.31
C SER A 145 -1.66 14.29 -32.64
N THR A 146 -1.56 15.16 -31.63
CA THR A 146 -1.28 16.58 -31.84
C THR A 146 0.19 16.86 -32.23
N LEU A 147 1.12 15.96 -31.85
CA LEU A 147 2.54 16.08 -32.18
C LEU A 147 2.89 15.66 -33.61
N ALA A 148 2.01 14.89 -34.29
CA ALA A 148 2.24 14.43 -35.66
C ALA A 148 1.76 15.40 -36.74
N ALA A 149 1.03 16.47 -36.39
CA ALA A 149 0.43 17.41 -37.35
C ALA A 149 1.22 18.72 -37.54
N VAL A 150 2.41 18.86 -36.93
CA VAL A 150 3.25 20.08 -36.95
C VAL A 150 4.66 19.80 -37.51
N ALA A 151 4.85 18.67 -38.20
CA ALA A 151 6.07 18.33 -38.93
C ALA A 151 5.77 18.22 -40.43
#